data_AF-M7MTL3-F1
#
_entry.id   AF-M7MTL3-F1
#
_cell.length_a   1.000
_cell.length_b   1.000
_cell.length_c   1.000
_cell.angle_alpha   90.00
_cell.angle_beta   90.00
_cell.angle_gamma   90.00
#
_symmetry.space_group_name_H-M   'P 1'
#
loop_
_entity.id
_entity.type
_entity.pdbx_description
1 polymer ?
#
loop_
_entity_poly.entity_id
_entity_poly.type
_entity_poly.pdbx_seq_one_letter_code
_entity_poly.pdbx_strand_id
1 'polypeptide(L)'
;MTEKDERPFIKITLDYLDNPKIDALSDAGIVLHLSLMLRAAKNNLAAHKGTKSPLIDGKLSARSCETRGKPVLKELIDQGLLRKLSPTTYELHDYVKHQTALGIIQKRSASGAIGGHTKNHKNRHKFVDTCEHCQTAFENNEEWLKHPELTATPPK
;
A
#
# COMPACT_ATOMS: atom_id res chain seq x y z
N MET A 1 21.54 12.65 -3.33
CA MET A 1 20.26 12.06 -2.89
C MET A 1 19.77 11.19 -4.02
N THR A 2 19.60 9.89 -3.78
CA THR A 2 18.96 8.98 -4.74
C THR A 2 17.48 9.34 -4.80
N GLU A 3 17.02 9.81 -5.95
CA GLU A 3 15.61 10.13 -6.17
C GLU A 3 14.77 8.87 -5.90
N LYS A 4 13.69 9.01 -5.12
CA LYS A 4 12.84 7.87 -4.77
C LYS A 4 12.01 7.50 -5.99
N ASP A 5 12.16 6.27 -6.49
CA ASP A 5 11.35 5.78 -7.60
C ASP A 5 9.86 5.72 -7.20
N GLU A 6 9.05 6.58 -7.81
CA GLU A 6 7.61 6.67 -7.55
C GLU A 6 6.78 5.71 -8.42
N ARG A 7 7.40 4.95 -9.33
CA ARG A 7 6.66 4.08 -10.23
C ARG A 7 5.95 2.98 -9.42
N PRO A 8 4.68 2.69 -9.73
CA PRO A 8 3.96 1.62 -9.06
C PRO A 8 4.62 0.28 -9.36
N PHE A 9 4.84 -0.52 -8.32
CA PHE A 9 5.34 -1.87 -8.41
C PHE A 9 4.38 -2.84 -7.72
N ILE A 10 4.49 -4.13 -8.02
CA ILE A 10 3.79 -5.20 -7.34
C ILE A 10 4.81 -6.16 -6.74
N LYS A 11 4.45 -6.78 -5.62
CA LYS A 11 5.23 -7.88 -5.02
C LYS A 11 4.77 -9.20 -5.63
N ILE A 12 5.72 -10.01 -6.08
CA ILE A 12 5.46 -11.35 -6.61
C ILE A 12 6.33 -12.32 -5.79
N THR A 13 5.76 -13.45 -5.40
CA THR A 13 6.48 -14.53 -4.71
C THR A 13 7.34 -15.29 -5.72
N LEU A 14 8.48 -15.84 -5.28
CA LEU A 14 9.34 -16.63 -6.18
C LEU A 14 8.59 -17.85 -6.73
N ASP A 15 7.77 -18.49 -5.89
CA ASP A 15 6.96 -19.66 -6.24
C ASP A 15 5.65 -19.29 -6.96
N TYR A 16 5.58 -18.10 -7.57
CA TYR A 16 4.36 -17.62 -8.24
C TYR A 16 3.94 -18.56 -9.38
N LEU A 17 4.90 -19.00 -10.19
CA LEU A 17 4.63 -19.91 -11.31
C LEU A 17 4.32 -21.34 -10.83
N ASP A 18 4.84 -21.74 -9.66
CA ASP A 18 4.61 -23.07 -9.08
C ASP A 18 3.26 -23.18 -8.34
N ASN A 19 2.51 -22.09 -8.23
CA ASN A 19 1.19 -22.12 -7.62
C ASN A 19 0.23 -22.92 -8.53
N PRO A 20 -0.49 -23.95 -8.03
CA PRO A 20 -1.37 -24.77 -8.86
C PRO A 20 -2.44 -23.99 -9.64
N LYS A 21 -2.89 -22.84 -9.10
CA LYS A 21 -3.86 -21.98 -9.79
C LYS A 21 -3.25 -21.21 -10.97
N ILE A 22 -1.94 -20.95 -10.92
CA ILE A 22 -1.19 -20.23 -11.95
C ILE A 22 -0.67 -21.22 -13.00
N ASP A 23 -0.14 -22.36 -12.56
CA ASP A 23 0.35 -23.44 -13.43
C ASP A 23 -0.76 -23.99 -14.36
N ALA A 24 -2.01 -23.99 -13.90
CA ALA A 24 -3.16 -24.40 -14.69
C ALA A 24 -3.61 -23.38 -15.76
N LEU A 25 -2.99 -22.20 -15.84
CA LEU A 25 -3.33 -21.17 -16.83
C LEU A 25 -2.54 -21.35 -18.12
N SER A 26 -3.10 -20.85 -19.23
CA SER A 26 -2.29 -20.60 -20.42
C SER A 26 -1.26 -19.49 -20.19
N ASP A 27 -0.21 -19.43 -21.01
CA ASP A 27 0.74 -18.31 -21.03
C ASP A 27 0.03 -16.95 -21.14
N ALA A 28 -1.04 -16.90 -21.94
CA ALA A 28 -1.86 -15.70 -22.10
C ALA A 28 -2.58 -15.34 -20.79
N GLY A 29 -3.05 -16.34 -20.04
CA GLY A 29 -3.67 -16.20 -18.72
C GLY A 29 -2.69 -15.69 -17.68
N ILE A 30 -1.47 -16.25 -17.63
CA ILE A 30 -0.40 -15.81 -16.73
C ILE A 30 -0.06 -14.34 -17.00
N VAL A 31 0.19 -13.99 -18.26
CA VAL A 31 0.52 -12.61 -18.67
C VAL A 31 -0.64 -11.66 -18.38
N LEU A 32 -1.89 -12.08 -18.60
CA LEU A 32 -3.06 -11.29 -18.25
C LEU A 32 -3.12 -11.05 -16.74
N HIS A 33 -2.95 -12.08 -15.91
CA HIS A 33 -2.97 -11.94 -14.45
C HIS A 33 -1.93 -10.92 -13.94
N LEU A 34 -0.69 -11.05 -14.40
CA LEU A 34 0.39 -10.11 -14.08
C LEU A 34 0.04 -8.67 -14.51
N SER A 35 -0.50 -8.52 -15.72
CA SER A 35 -0.91 -7.23 -16.27
C SER A 35 -2.05 -6.59 -15.46
N LEU A 36 -2.99 -7.40 -14.97
CA LEU A 36 -4.11 -6.95 -14.14
C LEU A 36 -3.63 -6.52 -12.75
N MET A 37 -2.69 -7.24 -12.14
CA MET A 37 -2.06 -6.83 -10.87
C MET A 37 -1.36 -5.46 -11.01
N LEU A 38 -0.60 -5.25 -12.09
CA LEU A 38 0.04 -3.95 -12.37
C LEU A 38 -0.98 -2.82 -12.57
N ARG A 39 -2.09 -3.10 -13.28
CA ARG A 39 -3.18 -2.13 -13.45
C ARG A 39 -3.83 -1.77 -12.12
N ALA A 40 -4.10 -2.75 -11.27
CA ALA A 40 -4.65 -2.52 -9.94
C ALA A 40 -3.70 -1.66 -9.08
N ALA A 41 -2.39 -1.90 -9.14
CA ALA A 41 -1.40 -1.09 -8.44
C ALA A 41 -1.41 0.37 -8.92
N LYS A 42 -1.47 0.58 -10.24
CA LYS A 42 -1.59 1.91 -10.84
C LYS A 42 -2.87 2.63 -10.40
N ASN A 43 -4.01 1.93 -10.39
CA ASN A 43 -5.28 2.51 -9.99
C ASN A 43 -5.28 2.93 -8.51
N ASN A 44 -4.73 2.08 -7.63
CA ASN A 44 -4.58 2.42 -6.21
C ASN A 44 -3.66 3.63 -6.00
N LEU A 45 -2.53 3.70 -6.70
CA LEU A 45 -1.64 4.85 -6.63
C LEU A 45 -2.35 6.15 -7.06
N ALA A 46 -3.12 6.11 -8.15
CA ALA A 46 -3.88 7.26 -8.62
C ALA A 46 -4.95 7.71 -7.60
N ALA A 47 -5.65 6.76 -6.99
CA ALA A 47 -6.62 7.06 -5.92
C ALA A 47 -5.96 7.74 -4.72
N HIS A 48 -4.78 7.27 -4.31
CA HIS A 48 -4.02 7.88 -3.22
C HIS A 48 -3.47 9.28 -3.55
N LYS A 49 -3.18 9.57 -4.82
CA LYS A 49 -2.80 10.92 -5.28
C LYS A 49 -4.00 11.87 -5.45
N GLY A 50 -5.17 11.53 -4.90
CA GLY A 50 -6.37 12.37 -4.93
C GLY A 50 -7.19 12.30 -6.22
N THR A 51 -6.86 11.39 -7.14
CA THR A 51 -7.65 11.19 -8.35
C THR A 51 -8.91 10.37 -8.01
N LYS A 52 -10.07 10.77 -8.53
CA LYS A 52 -11.34 10.03 -8.37
C LYS A 52 -11.34 8.71 -9.17
N SER A 53 -10.49 7.75 -8.82
CA SER A 53 -10.58 6.39 -9.34
C SER A 53 -11.58 5.60 -8.50
N PRO A 54 -12.72 5.14 -9.04
CA PRO A 54 -13.65 4.28 -8.32
C PRO A 54 -13.15 2.83 -8.20
N LEU A 55 -12.06 2.50 -8.90
CA LEU A 55 -11.48 1.16 -8.96
C LEU A 55 -10.28 1.11 -8.02
N ILE A 56 -10.56 0.83 -6.76
CA ILE A 56 -9.56 0.62 -5.69
C ILE A 56 -9.57 -0.82 -5.21
N ASP A 57 -8.56 -1.20 -4.43
CA ASP A 57 -8.51 -2.47 -3.69
C ASP A 57 -8.54 -3.71 -4.60
N GLY A 58 -7.90 -3.64 -5.77
CA GLY A 58 -7.86 -4.76 -6.71
C GLY A 58 -9.02 -4.81 -7.70
N LYS A 59 -9.90 -3.80 -7.70
CA LYS A 59 -11.00 -3.69 -8.66
C LYS A 59 -10.52 -3.26 -10.05
N LEU A 60 -11.12 -3.86 -11.06
CA LEU A 60 -10.75 -3.70 -12.47
C LEU A 60 -12.00 -3.63 -13.34
N SER A 61 -11.93 -2.87 -14.44
CA SER A 61 -13.00 -2.82 -15.42
C SER A 61 -13.02 -4.05 -16.31
N ALA A 62 -14.20 -4.46 -16.78
CA ALA A 62 -14.38 -5.56 -17.72
C ALA A 62 -13.47 -5.41 -18.96
N ARG A 63 -13.36 -4.19 -19.50
CA ARG A 63 -12.46 -3.87 -20.62
C ARG A 63 -11.00 -4.23 -20.34
N SER A 64 -10.53 -4.04 -19.11
CA SER A 64 -9.14 -4.40 -18.74
C SER A 64 -8.98 -5.92 -18.66
N CYS A 65 -9.97 -6.59 -18.09
CA CYS A 65 -10.00 -8.05 -17.91
C CYS A 65 -10.12 -8.81 -19.24
N GLU A 66 -10.73 -8.21 -20.28
CA GLU A 66 -10.94 -8.83 -21.59
C GLU A 66 -9.84 -8.49 -22.61
N THR A 67 -8.74 -7.86 -22.21
CA THR A 67 -7.67 -7.42 -23.14
C THR A 67 -6.98 -8.53 -23.92
N ARG A 68 -7.03 -9.77 -23.42
CA ARG A 68 -6.51 -10.97 -24.10
C ARG A 68 -7.63 -11.89 -24.61
N GLY A 69 -8.88 -11.42 -24.59
CA GLY A 69 -10.06 -12.17 -25.02
C GLY A 69 -10.82 -12.84 -23.86
N LYS A 70 -12.08 -13.17 -24.13
CA LYS A 70 -13.01 -13.79 -23.17
C LYS A 70 -12.59 -15.21 -22.70
N PRO A 71 -11.98 -16.07 -23.54
CA PRO A 71 -11.51 -17.38 -23.08
C PRO A 71 -10.45 -17.26 -21.96
N VAL A 72 -9.47 -16.37 -22.15
CA VAL A 72 -8.40 -16.13 -21.17
C VAL A 72 -8.94 -15.52 -19.88
N LEU A 73 -9.91 -14.60 -19.98
CA LEU A 73 -10.62 -14.10 -18.81
C LEU A 73 -11.32 -15.24 -18.05
N LYS A 74 -11.97 -16.16 -18.78
CA LYS A 74 -12.66 -17.29 -18.17
C LYS A 74 -11.69 -18.20 -17.40
N GLU A 75 -10.49 -18.48 -17.92
CA GLU A 75 -9.46 -19.24 -17.21
C GLU A 75 -9.17 -18.65 -15.81
N LEU A 76 -8.99 -17.33 -15.73
CA LEU A 76 -8.71 -16.64 -14.47
C LEU A 76 -9.88 -16.69 -13.48
N ILE A 77 -11.12 -16.68 -13.99
CA ILE A 77 -12.33 -16.80 -13.16
C ILE A 77 -12.47 -18.24 -12.65
N ASP A 78 -12.28 -19.22 -13.54
CA ASP A 78 -12.40 -20.65 -13.23
C ASP A 78 -11.34 -21.09 -12.20
N GLN A 79 -10.12 -20.53 -12.27
CA GLN A 79 -9.07 -20.73 -11.27
C GLN A 79 -9.26 -19.90 -9.98
N GLY A 80 -10.30 -19.07 -9.91
CA GLY A 80 -10.61 -18.25 -8.74
C GLY A 80 -9.61 -17.13 -8.48
N LEU A 81 -8.89 -16.67 -9.50
CA LEU A 81 -7.95 -15.55 -9.45
C LEU A 81 -8.65 -14.21 -9.68
N LEU A 82 -9.77 -14.24 -10.40
CA LEU A 82 -10.67 -13.10 -10.58
C LEU A 82 -12.07 -13.42 -10.08
N ARG A 83 -12.66 -12.47 -9.36
CA ARG A 83 -14.06 -12.50 -8.93
C ARG A 83 -14.85 -11.48 -9.72
N LYS A 84 -15.96 -11.91 -10.33
CA LYS A 84 -16.91 -10.99 -10.96
C LYS A 84 -17.78 -10.33 -9.88
N LEU A 85 -17.73 -9.01 -9.78
CA LEU A 85 -18.55 -8.24 -8.84
C LEU A 85 -19.81 -7.69 -9.51
N SER A 86 -19.68 -7.24 -10.76
CA SER A 86 -20.78 -6.70 -11.57
C SER A 86 -20.54 -7.03 -13.06
N PRO A 87 -21.47 -6.71 -13.97
CA PRO A 87 -21.24 -6.86 -15.40
C PRO A 87 -20.01 -6.11 -15.92
N THR A 88 -19.62 -5.02 -15.25
CA THR A 88 -18.57 -4.11 -15.68
C THR A 88 -17.34 -4.12 -14.77
N THR A 89 -17.39 -4.82 -13.63
CA THR A 89 -16.35 -4.78 -12.61
C THR A 89 -15.97 -6.18 -12.13
N TYR A 90 -14.66 -6.41 -12.08
CA TYR A 90 -14.03 -7.59 -11.53
C TYR A 90 -13.10 -7.19 -10.39
N GLU A 91 -12.72 -8.14 -9.56
CA GLU A 91 -11.81 -7.98 -8.44
C GLU A 91 -10.74 -9.08 -8.47
N LEU A 92 -9.48 -8.69 -8.27
CA LEU A 92 -8.39 -9.65 -8.07
C LEU A 92 -8.49 -10.30 -6.70
N HIS A 93 -8.48 -11.63 -6.68
CA HIS A 93 -8.56 -12.40 -5.45
C HIS A 93 -7.38 -12.10 -4.53
N ASP A 94 -7.66 -11.86 -3.24
CA ASP A 94 -6.68 -11.56 -2.19
C ASP A 94 -5.70 -10.40 -2.49
N TYR A 95 -6.03 -9.51 -3.43
CA TYR A 95 -5.11 -8.46 -3.87
C TYR A 95 -4.63 -7.58 -2.70
N VAL A 96 -5.53 -7.09 -1.85
CA VAL A 96 -5.20 -6.24 -0.69
C VAL A 96 -4.38 -6.98 0.37
N LYS A 97 -4.57 -8.30 0.48
CA LYS A 97 -3.84 -9.14 1.42
C LYS A 97 -2.37 -9.27 1.02
N HIS A 98 -2.10 -9.43 -0.27
CA HIS A 98 -0.74 -9.61 -0.79
C HIS A 98 -0.05 -8.29 -1.16
N GLN A 99 -0.82 -7.30 -1.63
CA GLN A 99 -0.33 -5.97 -1.96
C GLN A 99 -0.72 -5.01 -0.84
N THR A 100 0.24 -4.67 0.02
CA THR A 100 0.00 -3.70 1.09
C THR A 100 -0.45 -2.37 0.49
N ALA A 101 -1.69 -1.97 0.75
CA ALA A 101 -2.21 -0.70 0.27
C ALA A 101 -1.34 0.47 0.79
N LEU A 102 -1.05 1.45 -0.07
CA LEU A 102 -0.22 2.61 0.29
C LEU A 102 -0.78 3.36 1.49
N GLY A 103 -2.11 3.44 1.62
CA GLY A 103 -2.76 4.03 2.80
C GLY A 103 -2.40 3.30 4.10
N ILE A 104 -2.24 1.97 4.07
CA ILE A 104 -1.79 1.20 5.25
C ILE A 104 -0.32 1.50 5.55
N ILE A 105 0.52 1.64 4.52
CA ILE A 105 1.94 1.98 4.67
C ILE A 105 2.09 3.37 5.29
N GLN A 106 1.36 4.37 4.79
CA GLN A 106 1.37 5.73 5.32
C GLN A 106 0.87 5.78 6.77
N LYS A 107 -0.23 5.09 7.09
CA LYS A 107 -0.73 4.99 8.48
C LYS A 107 0.28 4.34 9.41
N ARG A 108 0.96 3.27 8.97
CA ARG A 108 2.03 2.62 9.76
C ARG A 108 3.23 3.54 9.94
N SER A 109 3.61 4.29 8.90
CA SER A 109 4.71 5.27 8.99
C SER A 109 4.39 6.37 9.99
N ALA A 110 3.19 6.95 9.91
CA ALA A 110 2.74 7.99 10.86
C ALA A 110 2.66 7.46 12.29
N SER A 111 2.07 6.27 12.48
CA SER A 111 1.99 5.62 13.80
C SER A 111 3.38 5.27 14.35
N GLY A 112 4.30 4.86 13.48
CA GLY A 112 5.69 4.58 13.83
C GLY A 112 6.46 5.82 14.24
N ALA A 113 6.25 6.95 13.55
CA ALA A 113 6.82 8.25 13.92
C ALA A 113 6.34 8.71 15.31
N ILE A 114 5.03 8.62 15.56
CA ILE A 114 4.44 8.94 16.88
C ILE A 114 4.96 7.99 17.97
N GLY A 115 5.02 6.69 17.69
CA GLY A 115 5.55 5.70 18.64
C GLY A 115 7.04 5.94 18.96
N GLY A 116 7.84 6.27 17.94
CA GLY A 116 9.24 6.66 18.08
C GLY A 116 9.40 7.92 18.94
N HIS A 117 8.61 8.96 18.67
CA HIS A 117 8.56 10.17 19.50
C HIS A 117 8.21 9.85 20.96
N THR A 118 7.15 9.08 21.17
CA THR A 118 6.69 8.71 22.52
C THR A 118 7.79 7.98 23.30
N LYS A 119 8.41 6.96 22.68
CA LYS A 119 9.43 6.13 23.34
C LYS A 119 10.74 6.89 23.61
N ASN A 120 11.19 7.69 22.65
CA ASN A 120 12.53 8.27 22.69
C ASN A 120 12.56 9.67 23.30
N HIS A 121 11.49 10.45 23.16
CA HIS A 121 11.44 11.85 23.56
C HIS A 121 10.53 12.01 24.79
N LYS A 122 9.23 11.72 24.63
CA LYS A 122 8.22 11.91 25.69
C LYS A 122 8.56 11.13 26.97
N ASN A 123 8.70 9.81 26.88
CA ASN A 123 8.96 8.95 28.05
C ASN A 123 10.36 9.12 28.66
N ARG A 124 11.28 9.77 27.94
CA ARG A 124 12.65 10.03 28.40
C ARG A 124 12.86 11.48 28.82
N HIS A 125 11.80 12.29 28.78
CA HIS A 125 11.85 13.74 29.04
C HIS A 125 12.95 14.43 28.22
N LYS A 126 13.03 14.10 26.93
CA LYS A 126 13.99 14.72 26.00
C LYS A 126 13.25 15.57 24.98
N PHE A 127 13.59 16.84 24.91
CA PHE A 127 13.10 17.74 23.87
C PHE A 127 14.12 17.82 22.73
N VAL A 128 13.64 17.64 21.50
CA VAL A 128 14.43 17.74 20.28
C VAL A 128 13.75 18.76 19.37
N ASP A 129 14.44 19.86 19.09
CA ASP A 129 13.93 20.98 18.29
C ASP A 129 13.61 20.60 16.85
N THR A 130 14.33 19.65 16.27
CA THR A 130 14.12 19.13 14.90
C THR A 130 12.99 18.12 14.78
N CYS A 131 12.39 17.67 15.88
CA CYS A 131 11.30 16.70 15.86
C CYS A 131 9.96 17.43 15.77
N GLU A 132 9.24 17.27 14.65
CA GLU A 132 7.91 17.87 14.43
C GLU A 132 6.94 17.59 15.59
N HIS A 133 6.89 16.34 16.08
CA HIS A 133 6.02 15.98 17.21
C HIS A 133 6.41 16.66 18.54
N CYS A 134 7.70 16.95 18.76
CA CYS A 134 8.13 17.73 19.93
C CYS A 134 7.69 19.20 19.79
N GLN A 135 7.85 19.78 18.60
CA GLN A 135 7.42 21.15 18.33
C GLN A 135 5.90 21.30 18.54
N THR A 136 5.09 20.39 17.99
CA THR A 136 3.64 20.39 18.20
C THR A 136 3.27 20.23 19.68
N ALA A 137 3.95 19.35 20.43
CA ALA A 137 3.71 19.21 21.87
C ALA A 137 4.06 20.48 22.66
N PHE A 138 5.08 21.22 22.21
CA PHE A 138 5.46 22.51 22.79
C PHE A 138 4.43 23.60 22.52
N GLU A 139 3.95 23.70 21.27
CA GLU A 139 2.86 24.61 20.90
C GLU A 139 1.58 24.33 21.71
N ASN A 140 1.29 23.05 21.96
CA ASN A 140 0.14 22.63 22.76
C ASN A 140 0.38 22.67 24.29
N ASN A 141 1.59 23.07 24.73
CA ASN A 141 1.97 23.16 26.14
C ASN A 141 1.70 21.87 26.94
N GLU A 142 2.04 20.71 26.36
CA GLU A 142 1.78 19.40 26.96
C GLU A 142 2.47 19.22 28.32
N GLU A 143 1.83 18.50 29.24
CA GLU A 143 2.28 18.37 30.64
C GLU A 143 3.67 17.76 30.82
N TRP A 144 4.07 16.81 29.95
CA TRP A 144 5.36 16.14 30.06
C TRP A 144 6.55 17.08 29.81
N LEU A 145 6.34 18.24 29.17
CA LEU A 145 7.34 19.29 28.98
C LEU A 145 7.59 20.10 30.26
N LYS A 146 6.74 19.97 31.27
CA LYS A 146 6.89 20.62 32.58
C LYS A 146 7.68 19.74 33.56
N HIS A 147 8.13 18.57 33.12
CA HIS A 147 8.86 17.63 33.98
C HIS A 147 10.22 18.23 34.38
N PRO A 148 10.63 18.16 35.66
CA PRO A 148 11.87 18.77 36.14
C PRO A 148 13.14 18.21 35.49
N GLU A 149 13.07 17.00 34.93
CA GLU A 149 14.18 16.32 34.25
C GLU A 149 14.22 16.57 32.73
N LEU A 150 13.47 17.56 32.23
CA LEU A 150 13.46 17.84 30.79
C LEU A 150 14.86 18.26 30.32
N THR A 151 15.45 17.46 29.43
CA THR A 151 16.74 17.76 28.81
C THR A 151 16.52 18.22 27.36
N ALA A 152 16.91 19.46 27.06
CA ALA A 152 16.97 19.94 25.69
C ALA A 152 18.25 19.41 25.04
N THR A 153 18.12 18.66 23.95
CA THR A 153 19.29 18.21 23.19
C THR A 153 19.53 19.21 22.08
N PRO A 154 20.69 19.91 22.03
CA PRO A 154 21.01 20.76 20.90
C PRO A 154 21.22 19.91 19.63
N PRO A 155 20.94 20.45 18.44
CA PRO A 155 21.13 19.73 17.19
C PRO A 155 22.61 19.34 17.03
N LYS A 156 22.86 18.10 16.58
CA LYS A 156 24.18 17.61 16.17
C LYS A 156 24.44 17.88 14.70
#